data_AF-A0A6N7I530-F1
#
_entry.id   AF-A0A6N7I530-F1
#
_cell.length_a   1.000
_cell.length_b   1.000
_cell.length_c   1.000
_cell.angle_alpha   90.00
_cell.angle_beta   90.00
_cell.angle_gamma   90.00
#
_symmetry.space_group_name_H-M   'P 1'
#
loop_
_entity.id
_entity.type
_entity.pdbx_description
1 polymer ?
#
loop_
_entity_poly.entity_id
_entity_poly.type
_entity_poly.pdbx_seq_one_letter_code
_entity_poly.pdbx_strand_id
1 'polypeptide(L)'
;MTSSYNDLRLIGIAWQLDRLRWVPRAELAEIVRRDGICMWVFVDGDPPWLGERLTDRELAARMCAGCPVQDECLELELRTAGEHTVGVWGALPEDDRRGLHWHWLRRGERVDGRDTHGPEGGPKP
;
A
#
# COMPACT_ATOMS: atom_id res chain seq x y z
N MET A 1 -14.66 -21.39 -9.84
CA MET A 1 -15.62 -20.33 -9.46
C MET A 1 -15.04 -19.25 -8.54
N THR A 2 -13.81 -19.41 -8.03
CA THR A 2 -13.12 -18.46 -7.14
C THR A 2 -12.57 -17.20 -7.82
N SER A 3 -12.25 -17.26 -9.12
CA SER A 3 -11.65 -16.13 -9.87
C SER A 3 -12.53 -14.87 -9.87
N SER A 4 -13.84 -15.00 -10.12
CA SER A 4 -14.75 -13.85 -10.20
C SER A 4 -14.96 -13.15 -8.84
N TYR A 5 -14.95 -13.88 -7.74
CA TYR A 5 -15.06 -13.30 -6.40
C TYR A 5 -13.78 -12.56 -5.98
N ASN A 6 -12.62 -13.10 -6.34
CA ASN A 6 -11.36 -12.39 -6.14
C ASN A 6 -11.32 -11.11 -6.97
N ASP A 7 -11.72 -11.16 -8.24
CA ASP A 7 -11.76 -9.97 -9.10
C ASP A 7 -12.67 -8.88 -8.53
N LEU A 8 -13.90 -9.22 -8.11
CA LEU A 8 -14.82 -8.26 -7.50
C LEU A 8 -14.25 -7.63 -6.21
N ARG A 9 -13.56 -8.42 -5.38
CA ARG A 9 -12.87 -7.91 -4.19
C ARG A 9 -11.77 -6.93 -4.57
N LEU A 10 -10.91 -7.27 -5.53
CA LEU A 10 -9.81 -6.40 -5.95
C LEU A 10 -10.32 -5.12 -6.62
N ILE A 11 -11.41 -5.19 -7.39
CA ILE A 11 -12.11 -4.02 -7.92
C ILE A 11 -12.60 -3.12 -6.78
N GLY A 12 -13.23 -3.70 -5.75
CA GLY A 12 -13.70 -2.96 -4.58
C GLY A 12 -12.56 -2.24 -3.84
N ILE A 13 -11.41 -2.90 -3.68
CA ILE A 13 -10.22 -2.28 -3.09
C ILE A 13 -9.72 -1.13 -3.97
N ALA A 14 -9.63 -1.33 -5.29
CA ALA A 14 -9.20 -0.26 -6.21
C ALA A 14 -10.11 0.99 -6.11
N TRP A 15 -11.41 0.80 -5.87
CA TRP A 15 -12.35 1.91 -5.65
C TRP A 15 -12.14 2.59 -4.30
N GLN A 16 -11.88 1.82 -3.24
CA GLN A 16 -11.58 2.36 -1.92
C GLN A 16 -10.35 3.29 -1.95
N LEU A 17 -9.32 2.91 -2.72
CA LEU A 17 -8.09 3.69 -2.85
C LEU A 17 -8.27 5.03 -3.59
N ASP A 18 -9.38 5.25 -4.31
CA ASP A 18 -9.63 6.53 -4.98
C ASP A 18 -9.69 7.71 -4.01
N ARG A 19 -10.03 7.46 -2.74
CA ARG A 19 -10.01 8.49 -1.68
C ARG A 19 -8.61 9.09 -1.46
N LEU A 20 -7.55 8.34 -1.80
CA LEU A 20 -6.15 8.71 -1.63
C LEU A 20 -5.53 9.31 -2.91
N ARG A 21 -6.29 9.39 -4.00
CA ARG A 21 -5.81 9.81 -5.33
C ARG A 21 -5.02 11.12 -5.31
N TRP A 22 -5.43 12.05 -4.45
CA TRP A 22 -4.88 13.40 -4.35
C TRP A 22 -4.01 13.62 -3.10
N VAL A 23 -3.72 12.55 -2.34
CA VAL A 23 -2.72 12.58 -1.28
C VAL A 23 -1.35 12.39 -1.93
N PRO A 24 -0.36 13.28 -1.75
CA PRO A 24 0.93 13.09 -2.39
C PRO A 24 1.73 11.94 -1.77
N ARG A 25 2.65 11.40 -2.58
CA ARG A 25 3.35 10.15 -2.26
C ARG A 25 4.22 10.28 -1.02
N ALA A 26 4.77 11.46 -0.75
CA ALA A 26 5.59 11.71 0.43
C ALA A 26 4.76 11.62 1.73
N GLU A 27 3.53 12.12 1.71
CA GLU A 27 2.58 12.07 2.82
C GLU A 27 2.12 10.64 3.08
N LEU A 28 1.82 9.87 2.03
CA LEU A 28 1.56 8.43 2.16
C LEU A 28 2.76 7.71 2.81
N ALA A 29 3.98 8.01 2.37
CA ALA A 29 5.19 7.43 2.94
C ALA A 29 5.41 7.82 4.41
N GLU A 30 5.07 9.05 4.79
CA GLU A 30 5.14 9.51 6.18
C GLU A 30 4.13 8.79 7.07
N ILE A 31 2.86 8.74 6.63
CA ILE A 31 1.78 8.07 7.35
C ILE A 31 2.12 6.59 7.58
N VAL A 32 2.54 5.89 6.53
CA VAL A 32 2.87 4.46 6.60
C VAL A 32 4.05 4.19 7.53
N ARG A 33 5.08 5.03 7.49
CA ARG A 33 6.27 4.87 8.36
C ARG A 33 5.95 5.15 9.82
N ARG A 34 5.10 6.15 10.09
CA ARG A 34 4.71 6.55 11.45
C ARG A 34 3.75 5.55 12.08
N ASP A 35 2.70 5.17 11.36
CA ASP A 35 1.53 4.46 11.91
C ASP A 35 1.45 2.97 11.49
N GLY A 36 2.36 2.51 10.64
CA GLY A 36 2.40 1.12 10.16
C GLY A 36 2.84 0.15 11.26
N ILE A 37 1.90 -0.62 11.81
CA ILE A 37 2.17 -1.57 12.91
C ILE A 37 3.27 -2.57 12.54
N CYS A 38 3.32 -3.04 11.29
CA CYS A 38 4.32 -4.02 10.84
C CYS A 38 5.77 -3.49 10.90
N MET A 39 5.98 -2.17 10.92
CA MET A 39 7.32 -1.57 11.13
C MET A 39 7.82 -1.76 12.57
N TRP A 40 6.91 -2.08 13.50
CA TRP A 40 7.16 -2.17 14.93
C TRP A 40 6.86 -3.55 15.52
N VAL A 41 6.43 -4.51 14.68
CA VAL A 41 5.94 -5.84 15.12
C VAL A 41 6.92 -6.63 16.00
N PHE A 42 8.22 -6.40 15.85
CA PHE A 42 9.26 -7.10 16.61
C PHE A 42 9.78 -6.32 17.82
N VAL A 43 9.24 -5.12 18.09
CA VAL A 43 9.69 -4.28 19.22
C VAL A 43 9.28 -4.91 20.56
N ASP A 44 8.10 -5.50 20.62
CA ASP A 44 7.56 -6.13 21.84
C ASP A 44 7.84 -7.64 21.92
N GLY A 45 8.67 -8.16 21.01
CA GLY A 45 9.03 -9.57 20.89
C GLY A 45 8.47 -10.25 19.63
N ASP A 46 8.71 -11.54 19.50
CA ASP A 46 8.25 -12.31 18.33
C ASP A 46 6.73 -12.48 18.36
N PRO A 47 6.03 -12.24 17.23
CA PRO A 47 4.60 -12.47 17.18
C PRO A 47 4.30 -13.98 17.34
N PRO A 48 3.14 -14.35 17.93
CA PRO A 48 2.84 -15.75 18.26
C PRO A 48 2.73 -16.67 17.04
N TRP A 49 2.50 -16.10 15.87
CA TRP A 49 2.41 -16.82 14.59
C TRP A 49 3.76 -16.95 13.87
N LEU A 50 4.85 -16.41 14.42
CA LEU A 50 6.17 -16.53 13.83
C LEU A 50 6.61 -18.00 13.85
N GLY A 51 6.96 -18.53 12.68
CA GLY A 51 7.34 -19.94 12.52
C GLY A 51 6.18 -20.89 12.22
N GLU A 52 4.92 -20.43 12.23
CA GLU A 52 3.80 -21.19 11.70
C GLU A 52 3.92 -21.33 10.17
N ARG A 53 3.48 -22.48 9.63
CA ARG A 53 3.33 -22.66 8.18
C ARG A 53 2.05 -21.96 7.71
N LEU A 54 2.18 -20.70 7.32
CA LEU A 54 1.10 -19.89 6.80
C LEU A 54 1.14 -19.82 5.28
N THR A 55 -0.03 -19.78 4.65
CA THR A 55 -0.14 -19.27 3.28
C THR A 55 0.17 -17.78 3.25
N ASP A 56 0.59 -17.24 2.11
CA ASP A 56 0.89 -15.80 1.98
C ASP A 56 -0.31 -14.91 2.35
N ARG A 57 -1.53 -15.40 2.05
CA ARG A 57 -2.77 -14.72 2.42
C ARG A 57 -2.99 -14.69 3.94
N GLU A 58 -2.72 -15.79 4.62
CA GLU A 58 -2.83 -15.88 6.07
C GLU A 58 -1.76 -15.06 6.78
N LEU A 59 -0.55 -15.03 6.24
CA LEU A 59 0.54 -14.18 6.71
C LEU A 59 0.15 -12.71 6.56
N ALA A 60 -0.35 -12.31 5.38
CA ALA A 60 -0.79 -10.94 5.12
C ALA A 60 -1.90 -10.50 6.09
N ALA A 61 -2.89 -11.37 6.31
CA ALA A 61 -3.99 -11.09 7.23
C ALA A 61 -3.51 -10.92 8.68
N ARG A 62 -2.61 -11.80 9.16
CA ARG A 62 -2.08 -11.72 10.53
C ARG A 62 -1.14 -10.53 10.73
N MET A 63 -0.25 -10.26 9.77
CA MET A 63 0.74 -9.19 9.86
C MET A 63 0.13 -7.80 9.82
N CYS A 64 -0.95 -7.62 9.05
CA CYS A 64 -1.62 -6.33 8.91
C CYS A 64 -2.86 -6.18 9.82
N ALA A 65 -3.22 -7.19 10.61
CA ALA A 65 -4.39 -7.16 11.48
C ALA A 65 -4.36 -5.91 12.40
N GLY A 66 -5.45 -5.13 12.36
CA GLY A 66 -5.57 -3.91 13.18
C GLY A 66 -4.73 -2.71 12.74
N CYS A 67 -3.91 -2.83 11.68
CA CYS A 67 -3.12 -1.71 11.18
C CYS A 67 -4.05 -0.60 10.63
N PRO A 68 -3.95 0.66 11.12
CA PRO A 68 -4.87 1.73 10.73
C PRO A 68 -4.61 2.27 9.32
N VAL A 69 -3.46 1.95 8.73
CA VAL A 69 -2.97 2.57 7.48
C VAL A 69 -2.82 1.58 6.32
N GLN A 70 -3.69 0.56 6.27
CA GLN A 70 -3.62 -0.47 5.22
C GLN A 70 -3.82 0.12 3.82
N ASP A 71 -4.74 1.07 3.66
CA ASP A 71 -5.04 1.68 2.36
C ASP A 71 -3.90 2.59 1.89
N GLU A 72 -3.32 3.37 2.81
CA GLU A 72 -2.19 4.25 2.54
C GLU A 72 -0.94 3.44 2.20
N CYS A 73 -0.72 2.32 2.89
CA CYS A 73 0.34 1.36 2.60
C CYS A 73 0.19 0.78 1.19
N LEU A 74 -1.03 0.41 0.82
CA LEU A 74 -1.31 -0.19 -0.48
C LEU A 74 -1.19 0.83 -1.62
N GLU A 75 -1.72 2.04 -1.43
CA GLU A 75 -1.61 3.13 -2.40
C GLU A 75 -0.15 3.55 -2.62
N LEU A 76 0.63 3.68 -1.53
CA LEU A 76 2.05 4.00 -1.61
C LEU A 76 2.82 2.98 -2.44
N GLU A 77 2.57 1.70 -2.18
CA GLU A 77 3.25 0.62 -2.88
C GLU A 77 2.89 0.59 -4.37
N LEU A 78 1.60 0.72 -4.69
CA LEU A 78 1.13 0.73 -6.08
C LEU A 78 1.71 1.90 -6.89
N ARG A 79 2.01 3.05 -6.26
CA ARG A 79 2.72 4.18 -6.90
C ARG A 79 4.23 4.00 -7.00
N THR A 80 4.83 3.20 -6.12
CA THR A 80 6.30 3.13 -6.00
C THR A 80 6.88 2.04 -6.89
N ALA A 81 6.33 0.84 -6.80
CA ALA A 81 6.91 -0.33 -7.45
C ALA A 81 5.85 -1.28 -8.03
N GLY A 82 4.58 -1.17 -7.60
CA GLY A 82 3.45 -1.84 -8.23
C GLY A 82 3.62 -3.37 -8.26
N GLU A 83 3.90 -3.91 -9.44
CA GLU A 83 4.10 -5.34 -9.63
C GLU A 83 5.52 -5.84 -9.29
N HIS A 84 6.48 -4.97 -8.99
CA HIS A 84 7.88 -5.37 -8.85
C HIS A 84 8.33 -5.63 -7.40
N THR A 85 7.50 -5.29 -6.41
CA THR A 85 7.83 -5.54 -5.00
C THR A 85 7.41 -6.95 -4.58
N VAL A 86 8.11 -7.49 -3.58
CA VAL A 86 7.81 -8.78 -2.94
C VAL A 86 7.20 -8.58 -1.55
N GLY A 87 6.51 -9.59 -1.04
CA GLY A 87 5.98 -9.60 0.33
C GLY A 87 4.59 -8.98 0.51
N VAL A 88 4.26 -8.67 1.77
CA VAL A 88 2.94 -8.22 2.23
C VAL A 88 2.85 -6.69 2.25
N TRP A 89 1.80 -6.15 1.63
CA TRP A 89 1.52 -4.70 1.62
C TRP A 89 0.02 -4.47 1.76
N GLY A 90 -0.40 -3.63 2.71
CA GLY A 90 -1.81 -3.30 2.92
C GLY A 90 -2.73 -4.53 3.04
N ALA A 91 -2.30 -5.54 3.81
CA ALA A 91 -3.00 -6.82 3.99
C ALA A 91 -3.20 -7.67 2.71
N LEU A 92 -2.42 -7.42 1.64
CA LEU A 92 -2.42 -8.23 0.43
C LEU A 92 -1.08 -8.95 0.22
N PRO A 93 -1.11 -10.26 -0.11
CA PRO A 93 0.04 -10.96 -0.64
C PRO A 93 0.37 -10.50 -2.07
N GLU A 94 1.52 -10.93 -2.57
CA GLU A 94 2.03 -10.53 -3.87
C GLU A 94 1.04 -10.79 -5.04
N ASP A 95 0.50 -12.00 -5.14
CA ASP A 95 -0.40 -12.37 -6.25
C ASP A 95 -1.66 -11.52 -6.29
N ASP A 96 -2.31 -11.31 -5.15
CA ASP A 96 -3.49 -10.44 -5.05
C ASP A 96 -3.13 -8.98 -5.38
N ARG A 97 -1.96 -8.51 -4.95
CA ARG A 97 -1.48 -7.15 -5.25
C ARG A 97 -1.21 -6.96 -6.74
N ARG A 98 -0.62 -7.94 -7.43
CA ARG A 98 -0.45 -7.92 -8.88
C ARG A 98 -1.80 -7.81 -9.60
N GLY A 99 -2.79 -8.58 -9.16
CA GLY A 99 -4.17 -8.47 -9.68
C GLY A 99 -4.77 -7.09 -9.42
N LEU A 100 -4.60 -6.55 -8.21
CA LEU A 100 -5.08 -5.22 -7.86
C LEU A 100 -4.46 -4.12 -8.72
N HIS A 101 -3.15 -4.19 -8.97
CA HIS A 101 -2.42 -3.18 -9.74
C HIS A 101 -3.07 -2.92 -11.12
N TRP A 102 -3.53 -3.98 -11.80
CA TRP A 102 -4.27 -3.85 -13.06
C TRP A 102 -5.61 -3.11 -12.93
N HIS A 103 -6.36 -3.34 -11.85
CA HIS A 103 -7.61 -2.61 -11.60
C HIS A 103 -7.36 -1.17 -11.16
N TRP A 104 -6.30 -0.96 -10.38
CA TRP A 104 -5.86 0.33 -9.90
C TRP A 104 -5.42 1.25 -11.06
N LEU A 105 -4.63 0.75 -12.01
CA LEU A 105 -4.21 1.50 -13.21
C LEU A 105 -5.41 2.03 -14.01
N ARG A 106 -6.49 1.23 -14.12
CA ARG A 106 -7.73 1.62 -14.81
C ARG A 106 -8.49 2.75 -14.12
N ARG A 107 -8.16 3.09 -12.87
CA ARG A 107 -8.76 4.24 -12.17
C ARG A 107 -8.18 5.58 -12.63
N GLY A 108 -7.05 5.63 -13.35
CA GLY A 108 -6.49 6.85 -13.93
C GLY A 108 -5.37 7.50 -13.12
N GLU A 109 -5.19 8.81 -13.24
CA GLU A 109 -4.04 9.53 -12.68
C GLU A 109 -4.08 9.65 -11.14
N ARG A 110 -2.90 9.72 -10.52
CA ARG A 110 -2.66 10.09 -9.12
C ARG A 110 -1.59 11.17 -9.02
N VAL A 111 -1.63 11.96 -7.94
CA VAL A 111 -0.57 12.92 -7.65
C VAL A 111 0.69 12.22 -7.13
N ASP A 112 1.83 12.38 -7.79
CA ASP A 112 3.09 11.75 -7.38
C ASP A 112 3.90 12.60 -6.38
N GLY A 113 3.48 13.86 -6.17
CA GLY A 113 4.10 14.74 -5.17
C GLY A 113 5.54 15.14 -5.49
N ARG A 114 5.90 15.30 -6.77
CA ARG A 114 7.03 16.13 -7.15
C ARG A 114 6.50 17.26 -8.01
N ASP A 115 6.43 18.45 -7.42
CA ASP A 115 6.61 19.76 -8.04
C ASP A 115 6.41 20.88 -6.99
N THR A 116 7.34 21.00 -6.03
CA THR A 116 7.57 22.27 -5.33
C THR A 116 9.08 22.55 -5.24
N HIS A 117 9.70 22.68 -6.41
CA HIS A 117 10.70 23.71 -6.59
C HIS A 117 10.25 24.52 -7.80
N GLY A 118 9.24 25.37 -7.59
CA GLY A 118 9.05 26.52 -8.48
C GLY A 118 10.36 27.32 -8.49
N PRO A 119 10.73 27.97 -9.61
CA PRO A 119 12.01 28.65 -9.70
C PRO A 119 12.11 29.63 -8.54
N GLU A 120 13.04 29.38 -7.62
CA GLU A 120 13.33 30.32 -6.56
C GLU A 120 13.74 31.63 -7.20
N GLY A 121 12.80 32.58 -7.18
CA GLY A 121 13.07 33.97 -7.42
C GLY A 121 14.02 34.47 -6.33
N GLY A 122 15.31 34.31 -6.59
CA GLY A 122 16.37 35.02 -5.87
C GLY A 122 16.48 36.46 -6.41
N PRO A 123 16.67 37.47 -5.55
CA PRO A 123 16.51 38.87 -5.91
C PRO A 123 17.61 39.32 -6.87
N LYS A 124 17.23 40.13 -7.88
CA LYS A 124 18.16 41.00 -8.60
C LYS A 124 18.61 42.10 -7.64
N PRO A 125 19.87 42.05 -7.18
CA PRO A 125 20.85 43.06 -7.57
C PRO A 125 22.20 42.48 -8.03
#